data_AF-A0A3P3TYG2-F1
#
_entry.id   AF-A0A3P3TYG2-F1
#
_cell.length_a   1.000
_cell.length_b   1.000
_cell.length_c   1.000
_cell.angle_alpha   90.00
_cell.angle_beta   90.00
_cell.angle_gamma   90.00
#
_symmetry.space_group_name_H-M   'P 1'
#
loop_
_entity.id
_entity.type
_entity.pdbx_description
1 polymer ?
#
loop_
_entity_poly.entity_id
_entity_poly.type
_entity_poly.pdbx_seq_one_letter_code
_entity_poly.pdbx_strand_id
1 'polypeptide(L)'
;MEWNAVLEFINPELLIVVAACWIIGFTLKQTPKVPDWTIIYIVTGVAIVFACLLLGFTVQAVIQGILCGAVAVYSNQFIKQYGKRGENQ
;
A
#
# COMPACT_ATOMS: atom_id res chain seq x y z
N MET A 1 15.49 20.66 -12.33
CA MET A 1 15.59 19.44 -11.52
C MET A 1 14.92 18.34 -12.31
N GLU A 2 15.74 17.43 -12.81
CA GLU A 2 15.35 16.32 -13.68
C GLU A 2 14.20 15.52 -13.04
N TRP A 3 13.04 15.45 -13.69
CA TRP A 3 11.89 14.64 -13.23
C TRP A 3 12.27 13.15 -13.04
N ASN A 4 13.32 12.71 -13.71
CA ASN A 4 13.91 11.38 -13.57
C ASN A 4 14.45 11.10 -12.15
N ALA A 5 14.99 12.11 -11.46
CA ALA A 5 15.53 11.94 -10.10
C ALA A 5 14.43 11.58 -9.07
N VAL A 6 13.18 11.97 -9.32
CA VAL A 6 12.04 11.66 -8.46
C VAL A 6 11.56 10.22 -8.68
N LEU A 7 11.60 9.73 -9.93
CA LEU A 7 11.27 8.35 -10.27
C LEU A 7 12.37 7.37 -9.81
N GLU A 8 13.63 7.80 -9.81
CA GLU A 8 14.76 7.04 -9.25
C GLU A 8 14.66 6.87 -7.72
N PHE A 9 13.95 7.79 -7.04
CA PHE A 9 13.71 7.72 -5.59
C PHE A 9 12.62 6.70 -5.20
N ILE A 10 11.75 6.31 -6.13
CA ILE A 10 10.76 5.25 -5.93
C ILE A 10 11.35 3.97 -6.50
N ASN A 11 11.95 3.18 -5.62
CA ASN A 11 12.54 1.91 -6.02
C ASN A 11 11.45 1.03 -6.66
N PRO A 12 11.56 0.61 -7.93
CA PRO A 12 10.52 -0.18 -8.61
C PRO A 12 10.17 -1.47 -7.86
N GLU A 13 11.09 -1.98 -7.03
CA GLU A 13 10.85 -3.09 -6.12
C GLU A 13 9.70 -2.83 -5.14
N LEU A 14 9.41 -1.60 -4.74
CA LEU A 14 8.32 -1.30 -3.80
C LEU A 14 6.92 -1.43 -4.44
N LEU A 15 6.83 -1.38 -5.77
CA LEU A 15 5.56 -1.65 -6.46
C LEU A 15 5.08 -3.08 -6.21
N ILE A 16 6.00 -4.04 -6.05
CA ILE A 16 5.64 -5.42 -5.70
C ILE A 16 5.10 -5.49 -4.26
N VAL A 17 5.62 -4.67 -3.35
CA VAL A 17 5.14 -4.58 -1.96
C VAL A 17 3.72 -4.04 -1.94
N VAL A 18 3.44 -2.97 -2.69
CA VAL A 18 2.08 -2.41 -2.81
C VAL A 18 1.09 -3.46 -3.35
N ALA A 19 1.47 -4.18 -4.41
CA ALA A 19 0.63 -5.23 -4.99
C ALA A 19 0.36 -6.37 -3.99
N ALA A 20 1.39 -6.84 -3.29
CA ALA A 20 1.25 -7.87 -2.25
C ALA A 20 0.36 -7.40 -1.09
N CYS A 21 0.58 -6.18 -0.60
CA CYS A 21 -0.24 -5.56 0.44
C CYS A 21 -1.71 -5.40 0.02
N TRP A 22 -1.97 -5.16 -1.27
CA TRP A 22 -3.32 -5.06 -1.80
C TRP A 22 -4.04 -6.41 -1.77
N ILE A 23 -3.37 -7.50 -2.20
CA ILE A 23 -3.90 -8.87 -2.13
C ILE A 23 -4.21 -9.23 -0.67
N ILE A 24 -3.27 -8.98 0.24
CA ILE A 24 -3.44 -9.26 1.69
C ILE A 24 -4.63 -8.47 2.25
N GLY A 25 -4.70 -7.17 1.95
CA GLY A 25 -5.81 -6.32 2.41
C GLY A 25 -7.17 -6.76 1.88
N PHE A 26 -7.21 -7.24 0.63
CA PHE A 26 -8.42 -7.78 0.02
C PHE A 26 -8.84 -9.11 0.66
N THR A 27 -7.91 -10.03 0.90
CA THR A 27 -8.18 -11.31 1.58
C THR A 27 -8.65 -11.09 3.02
N LEU A 28 -8.01 -10.17 3.76
CA LEU A 28 -8.42 -9.81 5.12
C LEU A 28 -9.84 -9.23 5.15
N LYS A 29 -10.22 -8.42 4.16
CA LYS A 29 -11.60 -7.90 4.03
C LYS A 29 -12.66 -8.98 3.83
N GLN A 30 -12.32 -10.10 3.19
CA GLN A 30 -13.25 -11.22 3.02
C GLN A 30 -13.37 -12.10 4.27
N THR A 31 -12.50 -11.90 5.27
CA THR A 31 -12.48 -12.74 6.46
C THR A 31 -13.55 -12.26 7.47
N PRO A 32 -14.56 -13.08 7.82
CA PRO A 32 -15.73 -12.64 8.58
C PRO A 32 -15.44 -12.23 10.04
N LYS A 33 -14.21 -12.44 10.54
CA LYS A 33 -13.79 -12.10 11.90
C LYS A 33 -12.80 -10.94 11.98
N VAL A 34 -12.48 -10.29 10.85
CA VAL A 34 -11.47 -9.21 10.79
C VAL A 34 -12.17 -7.86 10.68
N PRO A 35 -12.11 -6.99 11.69
CA PRO A 35 -12.67 -5.65 11.61
C PRO A 35 -11.89 -4.76 10.62
N ASP A 36 -12.59 -3.93 9.85
CA ASP A 36 -11.98 -3.06 8.82
C ASP A 36 -10.82 -2.19 9.33
N TRP A 37 -10.89 -1.70 10.58
CA TRP A 37 -9.83 -0.87 11.17
C TRP A 37 -8.53 -1.65 11.34
N THR A 38 -8.59 -2.96 11.64
CA THR A 38 -7.41 -3.81 11.85
C THR A 38 -6.62 -4.02 10.57
N ILE A 39 -7.28 -3.97 9.41
CA ILE A 39 -6.67 -4.16 8.10
C ILE A 39 -5.63 -3.07 7.84
N ILE A 40 -5.90 -1.83 8.25
CA ILE A 40 -4.94 -0.72 8.13
C ILE A 40 -3.65 -1.07 8.86
N TYR A 41 -3.73 -1.51 10.11
CA TYR A 41 -2.57 -1.83 10.93
C TYR A 41 -1.81 -3.06 10.42
N ILE A 42 -2.52 -4.13 10.04
CA ILE A 42 -1.90 -5.36 9.54
C ILE A 42 -1.19 -5.10 8.21
N VAL A 43 -1.87 -4.47 7.25
CA VAL A 43 -1.30 -4.20 5.92
C VAL A 43 -0.12 -3.23 6.02
N THR A 44 -0.21 -2.21 6.87
CA THR A 44 0.89 -1.25 7.08
C THR A 44 2.09 -1.93 7.75
N GLY A 45 1.85 -2.77 8.77
CA GLY A 45 2.91 -3.54 9.42
C GLY A 45 3.63 -4.47 8.43
N VAL A 46 2.87 -5.21 7.60
CA VAL A 46 3.45 -6.06 6.55
C VAL A 46 4.24 -5.25 5.53
N ALA A 47 3.73 -4.09 5.11
CA ALA A 47 4.41 -3.21 4.16
C ALA A 47 5.76 -2.73 4.69
N ILE A 48 5.83 -2.35 5.97
CA ILE A 48 7.08 -1.94 6.64
C ILE A 48 8.08 -3.09 6.68
N VAL A 49 7.62 -4.28 7.08
CA VAL A 49 8.48 -5.47 7.14
C VAL A 49 9.05 -5.80 5.76
N PHE A 50 8.21 -5.83 4.72
CA PHE A 50 8.67 -6.11 3.36
C PHE A 50 9.60 -5.02 2.81
N ALA A 51 9.31 -3.75 3.07
CA ALA A 51 10.20 -2.66 2.66
C ALA A 51 11.58 -2.77 3.37
N CYS A 52 11.60 -3.10 4.67
CA CYS A 52 12.85 -3.31 5.41
C CYS A 52 13.62 -4.56 4.94
N LEU A 53 12.92 -5.61 4.52
CA LEU A 53 13.56 -6.82 3.99
C LEU A 53 14.17 -6.60 2.60
N LEU A 54 13.55 -5.79 1.76
CA LEU A 54 14.05 -5.50 0.41
C LEU A 54 15.16 -4.43 0.40
N LEU A 55 14.96 -3.35 1.15
CA LEU A 55 15.85 -2.17 1.12
C LEU A 55 16.87 -2.14 2.26
N GLY A 56 16.81 -3.14 3.16
CA GLY A 56 17.56 -3.17 4.41
C GLY A 56 16.89 -2.39 5.54
N PHE A 57 17.36 -2.62 6.77
CA PHE A 57 16.79 -2.03 7.97
C PHE A 57 17.25 -0.58 8.16
N THR A 58 16.67 0.32 7.37
CA THR A 58 16.96 1.76 7.38
C THR A 58 15.69 2.57 7.67
N VAL A 59 15.86 3.79 8.19
CA VAL A 59 14.73 4.71 8.41
C VAL A 59 14.00 5.00 7.10
N GLN A 60 14.73 5.07 5.99
CA GLN A 60 14.17 5.31 4.67
C GLN A 60 13.27 4.13 4.21
N ALA A 61 13.70 2.89 4.46
CA ALA A 61 12.91 1.70 4.17
C ALA A 61 11.61 1.65 4.99
N VAL A 62 11.66 2.03 6.27
CA VAL A 62 10.47 2.12 7.13
C VAL A 62 9.47 3.14 6.57
N ILE A 63 9.95 4.34 6.21
CA ILE A 63 9.11 5.39 5.63
C ILE A 63 8.49 4.92 4.31
N GLN A 64 9.28 4.29 3.43
CA GLN A 64 8.79 3.76 2.16
C GLN A 64 7.76 2.63 2.38
N GLY A 65 7.94 1.78 3.38
CA GLY A 65 6.95 0.78 3.76
C GLY A 65 5.63 1.38 4.26
N ILE A 66 5.68 2.43 5.08
CA ILE A 66 4.47 3.16 5.51
C ILE A 66 3.72 3.73 4.30
N LEU A 67 4.44 4.36 3.38
CA LEU A 67 3.86 4.92 2.15
C LEU A 67 3.23 3.82 1.28
N CYS A 68 3.90 2.68 1.13
CA CYS A 68 3.35 1.54 0.38
C CYS A 68 2.07 0.99 1.01
N GLY A 69 2.05 0.83 2.35
CA GLY A 69 0.86 0.39 3.08
C GLY A 69 -0.30 1.37 2.93
N ALA A 70 -0.03 2.68 3.05
CA ALA A 70 -1.03 3.72 2.84
C ALA A 70 -1.63 3.66 1.42
N VAL A 71 -0.78 3.58 0.39
CA VAL A 71 -1.24 3.47 -1.00
C VAL A 71 -2.08 2.21 -1.20
N ALA A 72 -1.63 1.05 -0.72
CA ALA A 72 -2.37 -0.21 -0.86
C ALA A 72 -3.77 -0.15 -0.21
N VAL A 73 -3.89 0.45 0.98
CA VAL A 73 -5.16 0.51 1.72
C VAL A 73 -6.10 1.58 1.15
N TYR A 74 -5.59 2.79 0.85
CA TYR A 74 -6.41 3.90 0.36
C TYR A 74 -6.81 3.75 -1.11
N SER A 75 -6.02 3.05 -1.94
CA SER A 75 -6.39 2.80 -3.35
C SER A 75 -7.76 2.11 -3.47
N ASN A 76 -8.09 1.22 -2.53
CA ASN A 76 -9.40 0.57 -2.48
C ASN A 76 -10.55 1.57 -2.19
N GLN A 77 -10.30 2.65 -1.44
CA GLN A 77 -11.29 3.72 -1.21
C GLN A 77 -11.48 4.56 -2.49
N PHE A 78 -10.38 4.90 -3.18
CA PHE A 78 -10.45 5.65 -4.44
C PHE A 78 -11.22 4.89 -5.52
N ILE A 79 -10.93 3.61 -5.75
CA ILE A 79 -11.66 2.78 -6.74
C ILE A 79 -13.17 2.78 -6.45
N LYS A 80 -13.56 2.67 -5.17
CA LYS A 80 -14.97 2.72 -4.75
C LYS A 80 -15.61 4.10 -4.98
N GLN A 81 -14.84 5.18 -4.86
CA GLN A 81 -15.33 6.54 -5.15
C GLN A 81 -15.52 6.80 -6.65
N TYR A 82 -14.61 6.30 -7.50
CA TYR A 82 -14.73 6.46 -8.95
C TYR A 82 -15.87 5.63 -9.53
N GLY A 83 -16.10 4.40 -9.03
CA GLY A 83 -17.23 3.57 -9.48
C GLY A 83 -18.60 4.20 -9.20
N LYS A 84 -18.77 4.88 -8.05
CA LYS A 84 -20.03 5.56 -7.69
C LYS A 84 -20.30 6.84 -8.47
N ARG A 85 -19.27 7.45 -9.08
CA ARG A 85 -19.41 8.69 -9.85
C ARG A 85 -19.97 8.45 -11.26
N GLY A 86 -19.89 7.21 -11.77
CA GLY A 86 -20.42 6.83 -13.07
C GLY A 86 -21.91 6.44 -13.09
N GLU A 87 -22.54 6.25 -11.93
CA GLU A 87 -23.98 5.88 -11.84
C GLU A 87 -24.91 7.11 -11.71
N ASN A 88 -24.35 8.32 -11.58
CA ASN A 88 -25.12 9.58 -11.48
C ASN A 88 -24.98 10.47 -12.73
N GLN A 89 -24.62 9.90 -13.90
CA GLN A 89 -24.73 10.53 -15.22
C GLN A 89 -25.57 9.64 -16.13
#